data_AF-A0A7V8XG61-F1
#
_entry.id   AF-A0A7V8XG61-F1
#
_cell.length_a   1.000
_cell.length_b   1.000
_cell.length_c   1.000
_cell.angle_alpha   90.00
_cell.angle_beta   90.00
_cell.angle_gamma   90.00
#
_symmetry.space_group_name_H-M   'P 1'
#
loop_
_entity.id
_entity.type
_entity.pdbx_description
1 polymer ?
#
loop_
_entity_poly.entity_id
_entity_poly.type
_entity_poly.pdbx_seq_one_letter_code
_entity_poly.pdbx_strand_id
1 'polypeptide(L)'
;MRAPDELRETVEVALAELDFHPSLGGLEAPLRYALDGGGKRIRPVICLATAEAAGGRVEDALPSALAVELVHTFSLVHDDLPALDDDDERRGRPSLH
;
A
#
# COMPACT_ATOMS: atom_id res chain seq x y z
N MET A 1 -19.20 -4.03 -12.25
CA MET A 1 -17.80 -3.66 -12.01
C MET A 1 -17.81 -2.36 -11.24
N ARG A 2 -17.24 -2.35 -10.05
CA ARG A 2 -17.12 -1.15 -9.21
C ARG A 2 -16.27 -0.11 -9.93
N ALA A 3 -16.55 1.17 -9.69
CA ALA A 3 -15.72 2.24 -10.18
C ALA A 3 -14.33 2.20 -9.50
N PRO A 4 -13.26 2.68 -10.16
CA PRO A 4 -11.92 2.70 -9.58
C PRO A 4 -11.86 3.42 -8.21
N ASP A 5 -12.65 4.46 -8.01
CA ASP A 5 -12.69 5.19 -6.73
C ASP A 5 -13.33 4.38 -5.60
N GLU A 6 -14.34 3.56 -5.87
CA GLU A 6 -14.95 2.66 -4.88
C GLU A 6 -13.96 1.55 -4.46
N LEU A 7 -13.21 1.01 -5.42
CA LEU A 7 -12.14 0.04 -5.16
C LEU A 7 -11.00 0.68 -4.38
N ARG A 8 -10.64 1.92 -4.71
CA ARG A 8 -9.62 2.67 -3.98
C ARG A 8 -10.02 2.90 -2.53
N GLU A 9 -11.26 3.33 -2.28
CA GLU A 9 -11.78 3.52 -0.93
C GLU A 9 -11.75 2.21 -0.12
N THR A 10 -12.15 1.09 -0.75
CA THR A 10 -12.05 -0.24 -0.13
C THR A 10 -10.61 -0.55 0.31
N VAL A 11 -9.62 -0.23 -0.52
CA VAL A 11 -8.20 -0.45 -0.22
C VAL A 11 -7.72 0.46 0.91
N GLU A 12 -8.07 1.76 0.90
CA GLU A 12 -7.63 2.70 1.93
C GLU A 12 -8.17 2.31 3.31
N VAL A 13 -9.45 1.91 3.40
CA VAL A 13 -10.04 1.42 4.65
C VAL A 13 -9.29 0.18 5.14
N ALA A 14 -9.07 -0.78 4.25
CA ALA A 14 -8.40 -2.02 4.62
C ALA A 14 -6.92 -1.82 5.01
N LEU A 15 -6.21 -0.87 4.39
CA LEU A 15 -4.86 -0.48 4.80
C LEU A 15 -4.83 0.17 6.18
N ALA A 16 -5.81 1.04 6.47
CA ALA A 16 -5.92 1.69 7.78
C ALA A 16 -6.16 0.65 8.89
N GLU A 17 -6.96 -0.38 8.61
CA GLU A 17 -7.32 -1.44 9.56
C GLU A 17 -6.31 -2.60 9.63
N LEU A 18 -5.25 -2.61 8.81
CA LEU A 18 -4.23 -3.67 8.84
C LEU A 18 -3.65 -3.82 10.23
N ASP A 19 -3.78 -4.99 10.85
CA ASP A 19 -3.16 -5.28 12.13
C ASP A 19 -1.74 -5.85 11.92
N PHE A 20 -0.76 -5.24 12.59
CA PHE A 20 0.64 -5.60 12.43
C PHE A 20 1.05 -6.60 13.51
N HIS A 21 1.71 -7.69 13.10
CA HIS A 21 2.08 -8.74 14.04
C HIS A 21 3.04 -8.20 15.12
N PRO A 22 2.84 -8.55 16.42
CA PRO A 22 3.66 -8.03 17.52
C PRO A 22 5.17 -8.27 17.38
N SER A 23 5.57 -9.25 16.57
CA SER A 23 6.98 -9.54 16.29
C SER A 23 7.70 -8.43 15.52
N LEU A 24 6.99 -7.42 15.01
CA LEU A 24 7.60 -6.26 14.34
C LEU A 24 8.41 -5.37 15.28
N GLY A 25 8.34 -5.58 16.60
CA GLY A 25 9.35 -5.05 17.54
C GLY A 25 9.50 -3.52 17.54
N GLY A 26 8.41 -2.79 17.30
CA GLY A 26 8.39 -1.32 17.23
C GLY A 26 8.44 -0.74 15.81
N LEU A 27 8.55 -1.57 14.78
CA LEU A 27 8.54 -1.13 13.37
C LEU A 27 7.14 -0.75 12.84
N GLU A 28 6.10 -0.85 13.65
CA GLU A 28 4.75 -0.47 13.23
C GLU A 28 4.67 1.02 12.85
N ALA A 29 5.17 1.92 13.69
CA ALA A 29 5.13 3.36 13.44
C ALA A 29 5.79 3.76 12.10
N PRO A 30 7.02 3.32 11.76
CA PRO A 30 7.61 3.62 10.46
C PRO A 30 6.86 2.96 9.28
N LEU A 31 6.31 1.75 9.46
CA LEU A 31 5.49 1.11 8.42
C LEU A 31 4.20 1.90 8.15
N ARG A 32 3.51 2.37 9.19
CA ARG A 32 2.35 3.24 9.08
C ARG A 32 2.71 4.54 8.38
N TYR A 33 3.81 5.18 8.79
CA TYR A 33 4.28 6.41 8.16
C TYR A 33 4.45 6.26 6.63
N ALA A 34 5.08 5.16 6.20
CA ALA A 34 5.29 4.88 4.78
C ALA A 34 3.98 4.60 4.02
N LEU A 35 3.06 3.83 4.62
CA LEU A 35 1.76 3.50 4.01
C LEU A 35 0.82 4.71 3.94
N ASP A 36 0.85 5.56 4.97
CA ASP A 36 0.04 6.79 5.10
C ASP A 36 0.63 7.96 4.30
N GLY A 37 1.73 7.74 3.55
CA GLY A 37 2.28 8.69 2.57
C GLY A 37 1.34 9.00 1.39
N GLY A 38 0.10 8.50 1.42
CA GLY A 38 -0.94 8.66 0.42
C GLY A 38 -0.70 7.82 -0.83
N GLY A 39 -1.11 8.34 -1.98
CA GLY A 39 -0.89 7.72 -3.29
C GLY A 39 -2.20 7.44 -4.02
N LYS A 40 -2.08 7.08 -5.30
CA LYS A 40 -3.25 6.80 -6.15
C LYS A 40 -3.78 5.37 -6.01
N ARG A 41 -3.06 4.51 -5.27
CA ARG A 41 -3.37 3.08 -5.06
C ARG A 41 -3.67 2.32 -6.36
N ILE A 42 -2.96 2.66 -7.44
CA ILE A 42 -3.23 2.12 -8.78
C ILE A 42 -3.08 0.59 -8.79
N ARG A 43 -2.02 0.08 -8.16
CA ARG A 43 -1.69 -1.35 -8.15
C ARG A 43 -2.74 -2.22 -7.46
N PRO A 44 -3.15 -1.93 -6.20
CA PRO A 44 -4.21 -2.70 -5.55
C PRO A 44 -5.56 -2.54 -6.25
N VAL A 45 -5.89 -1.35 -6.78
CA VAL A 45 -7.14 -1.15 -7.57
C VAL A 45 -7.16 -2.03 -8.81
N ILE A 46 -6.06 -2.12 -9.56
CA ILE A 46 -5.95 -3.02 -10.73
C ILE A 46 -6.11 -4.48 -10.29
N CYS A 47 -5.52 -4.89 -9.16
CA CYS A 47 -5.68 -6.24 -8.63
C CYS A 47 -7.15 -6.58 -8.37
N LEU A 48 -7.87 -5.70 -7.67
CA LEU A 48 -9.29 -5.89 -7.35
C LEU A 48 -10.18 -5.87 -8.61
N ALA A 49 -9.96 -4.90 -9.50
CA ALA A 49 -10.69 -4.81 -10.76
C ALA A 49 -10.47 -6.04 -11.65
N THR A 50 -9.27 -6.60 -11.65
CA THR A 50 -8.95 -7.84 -12.38
C THR A 50 -9.70 -9.04 -11.81
N ALA A 51 -9.74 -9.17 -10.48
CA ALA A 51 -10.51 -10.23 -9.84
C ALA A 51 -12.00 -10.12 -10.15
N GLU A 52 -12.57 -8.91 -10.08
CA GLU A 52 -13.98 -8.67 -10.42
C GLU A 52 -14.27 -8.95 -11.91
N ALA A 53 -13.37 -8.53 -12.81
CA ALA A 53 -13.48 -8.80 -14.24
C ALA A 53 -13.44 -10.31 -14.57
N ALA A 54 -12.73 -11.09 -13.76
CA ALA A 54 -12.67 -12.55 -13.87
C ALA A 54 -13.89 -13.26 -13.21
N GLY A 55 -14.85 -12.51 -12.66
CA GLY A 55 -16.03 -13.06 -11.98
C GLY A 55 -15.82 -13.41 -10.50
N GLY A 56 -14.68 -13.03 -9.93
CA GLY A 56 -14.40 -13.17 -8.50
C GLY A 56 -15.03 -12.06 -7.65
N ARG A 57 -15.07 -12.26 -6.33
CA ARG A 57 -15.48 -11.22 -5.38
C ARG A 57 -14.27 -10.37 -4.99
N VAL A 58 -14.49 -9.07 -4.85
CA VAL A 58 -13.45 -8.10 -4.46
C VAL A 58 -12.86 -8.47 -3.09
N GLU A 59 -13.70 -8.93 -2.18
CA GLU A 59 -13.33 -9.29 -0.81
C GLU A 59 -12.35 -10.47 -0.77
N ASP A 60 -12.49 -11.41 -1.70
CA ASP A 60 -11.60 -12.58 -1.80
C ASP A 60 -10.20 -12.18 -2.32
N ALA A 61 -10.13 -11.11 -3.12
CA ALA A 61 -8.88 -10.57 -3.68
C ALA A 61 -8.22 -9.51 -2.80
N LEU A 62 -8.91 -9.02 -1.76
CA LEU A 62 -8.43 -7.93 -0.92
C LEU A 62 -7.08 -8.22 -0.26
N PRO A 63 -6.81 -9.41 0.33
CA PRO A 63 -5.50 -9.71 0.87
C PRO A 63 -4.37 -9.62 -0.18
N SER A 64 -4.64 -10.07 -1.41
CA SER A 64 -3.67 -9.97 -2.52
C SER A 64 -3.43 -8.53 -2.94
N ALA A 65 -4.47 -7.71 -3.01
CA ALA A 65 -4.34 -6.28 -3.31
C ALA A 65 -3.50 -5.56 -2.24
N LEU A 66 -3.76 -5.83 -0.96
CA LEU A 66 -2.97 -5.28 0.15
C LEU A 66 -1.50 -5.71 0.08
N ALA A 67 -1.25 -6.99 -0.18
CA ALA A 67 0.12 -7.50 -0.33
C ALA A 67 0.89 -6.79 -1.45
N VAL A 68 0.23 -6.53 -2.59
CA VAL A 68 0.83 -5.78 -3.70
C VAL A 68 1.18 -4.34 -3.30
N GLU A 69 0.31 -3.65 -2.55
CA GLU A 69 0.59 -2.29 -2.07
C GLU A 69 1.69 -2.27 -1.00
N LEU A 70 1.77 -3.28 -0.14
CA LEU A 70 2.88 -3.46 0.81
C LEU A 70 4.21 -3.63 0.08
N VAL A 71 4.26 -4.47 -0.95
CA VAL A 71 5.47 -4.65 -1.79
C VAL A 71 5.83 -3.37 -2.55
N HIS A 72 4.84 -2.64 -3.05
CA HIS A 72 5.08 -1.34 -3.67
C HIS A 72 5.66 -0.32 -2.69
N THR A 73 5.11 -0.26 -1.47
CA THR A 73 5.59 0.66 -0.43
C THR A 73 7.00 0.30 0.00
N PHE A 74 7.28 -0.99 0.16
CA PHE A 74 8.63 -1.51 0.39
C PHE A 74 9.62 -1.03 -0.66
N SER A 75 9.27 -1.11 -1.95
CA SER A 75 10.19 -0.69 -3.02
C SER A 75 10.52 0.79 -2.90
N LEU A 76 9.53 1.64 -2.66
CA LEU A 76 9.74 3.09 -2.51
C LEU A 76 10.64 3.44 -1.31
N VAL A 77 10.42 2.80 -0.16
CA VAL A 77 11.25 3.01 1.03
C VAL A 77 12.70 2.63 0.75
N HIS A 78 12.92 1.53 0.01
CA HIS A 78 14.26 1.10 -0.35
C HIS A 78 14.89 2.01 -1.39
N ASP A 79 14.15 2.41 -2.43
CA ASP A 79 14.61 3.35 -3.46
C ASP A 79 15.09 4.67 -2.83
N ASP A 80 14.39 5.17 -1.79
CA ASP A 80 14.76 6.41 -1.09
C ASP A 80 16.11 6.35 -0.36
N LEU A 81 16.65 5.17 -0.04
CA LEU A 81 17.84 5.05 0.81
C LEU A 81 19.07 5.78 0.23
N PRO A 82 20.03 6.22 1.06
CA PRO A 82 21.24 6.92 0.60
C PRO A 82 22.13 6.13 -0.37
N ALA A 83 21.99 4.80 -0.35
CA ALA A 83 22.72 3.91 -1.25
C ALA A 83 22.06 3.75 -2.62
N LEU A 84 20.83 4.25 -2.78
CA LEU A 84 20.04 4.22 -4.01
C LEU A 84 19.82 5.67 -4.48
N ASP A 85 18.64 6.24 -4.25
CA ASP A 85 18.32 7.57 -4.79
C ASP A 85 18.71 8.71 -3.83
N ASP A 86 18.94 8.44 -2.54
CA ASP A 86 19.26 9.46 -1.51
C ASP A 86 18.19 10.59 -1.49
N ASP A 87 16.93 10.20 -1.65
CA ASP A 87 15.79 11.13 -1.70
C ASP A 87 15.44 11.58 -0.27
N ASP A 88 15.70 12.85 0.05
CA ASP A 88 15.33 13.45 1.35
C ASP A 88 13.80 13.54 1.56
N GLU A 89 13.03 13.62 0.48
CA GLU A 89 11.58 13.84 0.52
C GLU A 89 10.80 12.94 -0.44
N ARG A 90 9.68 12.40 0.05
CA ARG A 90 8.68 11.70 -0.76
C ARG A 90 7.31 12.35 -0.60
N ARG A 91 6.78 12.87 -1.71
CA ARG A 91 5.45 13.54 -1.78
C ARG A 91 5.32 14.72 -0.81
N GLY A 92 6.39 15.50 -0.65
CA GLY A 92 6.43 16.68 0.23
C GLY A 92 6.49 16.36 1.72
N ARG A 93 6.92 15.13 2.08
CA ARG A 93 7.23 14.70 3.44
C ARG A 93 8.64 14.13 3.46
N PRO A 94 9.38 14.19 4.58
CA PRO A 94 10.65 13.49 4.71
C PRO A 94 10.51 12.02 4.30
N SER A 95 11.48 11.49 3.57
CA SER A 95 11.58 10.05 3.35
C SER A 95 11.82 9.32 4.68
N LEU A 96 11.74 7.99 4.68
CA LEU A 96 11.67 7.23 5.94
C LEU A 96 13.02 7.10 6.67
N HIS A 97 14.14 7.24 5.96
CA HIS A 97 15.46 6.78 6.42
C HIS A 97 16.23 7.81 7.25
#